data_AF-A0A1N6STM9-F1
#
_entry.id   AF-A0A1N6STM9-F1
#
_cell.length_a   1.000
_cell.length_b   1.000
_cell.length_c   1.000
_cell.angle_alpha   90.00
_cell.angle_beta   90.00
_cell.angle_gamma   90.00
#
_symmetry.space_group_name_H-M   'P 1'
#
loop_
_entity.id
_entity.type
_entity.pdbx_description
1 polymer ?
#
loop_
_entity_poly.entity_id
_entity_poly.type
_entity_poly.pdbx_seq_one_letter_code
_entity_poly.pdbx_strand_id
1 'polypeptide(L)'
;MALVCTEITEWIEEEVSKPVEEWEERQEKRCKDYPWYDPRGWVCWFVTILVKVIRWVVVTVGKWVTRTVCKIVGVLVEAVVQIVGGLWDVLVGIVTLDWRRILDGLLRIGIGAVLGIIRLGRIGLLGDTIDYIIEEINKERLRRYVRGLLEAKYAGDRLSQIKDAIRLDHGAFGLRLHGTAYRTKLDSETPSPREPGVPNLVVLHEQGAINIRALCGFEFDEGFWNRKRYKTLKKETVLGGGGGGEFDNPISADDLDTYLTSRGAEGPPFIVLPMRDGALDTKVSTASEKGRELALMLDFDKEIREVTEAGHIVHTGLAQPRFLIDVFGRRDATTDSAGATADLCHPVVVGVFRYTNTLRGLASNLHETRCGLDAHNASGATFIDNLPDQIWKYVPIHELGHYFGLCHTDGVDRIMYSPKTNSWWRGWAIPRTLLNVYLQGEPTFTYGEAKATWDYVVAHFAPECLGAKPIVIEARPAAASPGAADAVA
;
A
#
# COMPACT_ATOMS: atom_id res chain seq x y z
N MET A 1 2.46 -1.19 12.76
CA MET A 1 1.94 -0.26 13.79
C MET A 1 0.47 -0.04 13.49
N ALA A 2 -0.42 0.16 14.47
CA ALA A 2 -1.80 0.51 14.13
C ALA A 2 -1.80 1.85 13.36
N LEU A 3 -2.46 1.91 12.21
CA LEU A 3 -2.49 3.09 11.33
C LEU A 3 -2.91 4.36 12.09
N VAL A 4 -3.82 4.20 13.06
CA VAL A 4 -4.24 5.21 14.04
C VAL A 4 -3.07 5.89 14.76
N CYS A 5 -2.04 5.14 15.15
CA CYS A 5 -0.90 5.71 15.88
C CYS A 5 0.01 6.55 14.97
N THR A 6 0.11 6.15 13.72
CA THR A 6 0.81 6.92 12.70
C THR A 6 0.04 8.20 12.38
N GLU A 7 -1.29 8.11 12.23
CA GLU A 7 -2.18 9.26 12.07
C GLU A 7 -2.11 10.22 13.26
N ILE A 8 -2.04 9.71 14.51
CA ILE A 8 -1.85 10.57 15.68
C ILE A 8 -0.49 11.27 15.64
N THR A 9 0.56 10.56 15.22
CA THR A 9 1.90 11.16 15.11
C THR A 9 1.90 12.26 14.05
N GLU A 10 1.24 12.02 12.91
CA GLU A 10 1.01 13.02 11.88
C GLU A 10 0.19 14.18 12.42
N TRP A 11 -0.93 13.92 13.09
CA TRP A 11 -1.75 14.96 13.73
C TRP A 11 -0.94 15.82 14.71
N ILE A 12 -0.03 15.23 15.50
CA ILE A 12 0.89 16.00 16.36
C ILE A 12 1.83 16.87 15.49
N GLU A 13 2.35 16.36 14.37
CA GLU A 13 3.17 17.15 13.44
C GLU A 13 2.37 18.30 12.79
N GLU A 14 1.13 18.02 12.41
CA GLU A 14 0.28 18.91 11.63
C GLU A 14 -0.38 19.99 12.49
N GLU A 15 -0.96 19.62 13.64
CA GLU A 15 -1.74 20.54 14.49
C GLU A 15 -0.93 21.13 15.65
N VAL A 16 0.13 20.46 16.10
CA VAL A 16 0.94 20.95 17.23
C VAL A 16 2.27 21.53 16.76
N SER A 17 3.02 20.83 15.90
CA SER A 17 4.36 21.30 15.50
C SER A 17 4.29 22.47 14.52
N LYS A 18 3.46 22.38 13.48
CA LYS A 18 3.38 23.39 12.41
C LYS A 18 2.99 24.80 12.91
N PRO A 19 1.95 25.00 13.75
CA PRO A 19 1.61 26.35 14.21
C PRO A 19 2.71 26.99 15.07
N VAL A 20 3.45 26.17 15.82
CA VAL A 20 4.58 26.64 16.62
C VAL A 20 5.76 27.00 15.73
N GLU A 21 6.03 26.24 14.66
CA GLU A 21 7.03 26.57 13.63
C GLU A 21 6.74 27.92 12.96
N GLU A 22 5.50 28.12 12.52
CA GLU A 22 5.09 29.38 11.88
C GLU A 22 5.11 30.56 12.86
N TRP A 23 4.82 30.33 14.14
CA TRP A 23 4.97 31.35 15.18
C TRP A 23 6.43 31.71 15.41
N GLU A 24 7.30 30.70 15.48
CA GLU A 24 8.73 30.84 15.69
C GLU A 24 9.38 31.63 14.56
N GLU A 25 9.05 31.34 13.29
CA GLU A 25 9.55 32.11 12.16
C GLU A 25 9.07 33.56 12.17
N ARG A 26 7.81 33.80 12.58
CA ARG A 26 7.28 35.17 12.74
C ARG A 26 7.98 35.93 13.87
N GLN A 27 8.28 35.26 14.98
CA GLN A 27 9.05 35.87 16.06
C GLN A 27 10.49 36.10 15.64
N GLU A 28 11.15 35.16 14.97
CA GLU A 28 12.53 35.32 14.54
C GLU A 28 12.68 36.49 13.56
N LYS A 29 11.72 36.68 12.65
CA LYS A 29 11.66 37.89 11.79
C LYS A 29 11.53 39.17 12.61
N ARG A 30 10.60 39.22 13.57
CA ARG A 30 10.43 40.39 14.47
C ARG A 30 11.66 40.64 15.35
N CYS A 31 12.30 39.59 15.84
CA CYS A 31 13.48 39.69 16.70
C CYS A 31 14.69 40.20 15.92
N LYS A 32 14.81 39.88 14.62
CA LYS A 32 15.90 40.38 13.74
C LYS A 32 15.84 41.89 13.49
N ASP A 33 14.69 42.52 13.70
CA ASP A 33 14.53 43.97 13.53
C ASP A 33 15.05 44.78 14.74
N TYR A 34 15.36 44.14 15.87
CA TYR A 34 15.93 44.84 17.03
C TYR A 34 17.45 44.98 16.94
N PRO A 35 18.01 46.17 17.19
CA PRO A 35 19.45 46.34 17.29
C PRO A 35 20.05 45.51 18.42
N TRP A 36 21.28 45.02 18.25
CA TRP A 36 21.98 44.15 19.21
C TRP A 36 22.16 44.75 20.62
N TYR A 37 22.05 46.08 20.75
CA TYR A 37 22.18 46.83 22.00
C TYR A 37 20.83 47.09 22.70
N ASP A 38 19.68 46.76 22.09
CA ASP A 38 18.38 46.90 22.74
C ASP A 38 18.14 45.70 23.68
N PRO A 39 17.93 45.92 25.00
CA PRO A 39 17.62 44.84 25.94
C PRO A 39 16.37 44.03 25.55
N ARG A 40 15.46 44.59 24.76
CA ARG A 40 14.31 43.86 24.20
C ARG A 40 14.77 42.76 23.23
N GLY A 41 15.85 42.98 22.47
CA GLY A 41 16.43 41.99 21.57
C GLY A 41 16.98 40.77 22.32
N TRP A 42 17.60 40.98 23.48
CA TRP A 42 18.11 39.89 24.34
C TRP A 42 16.99 39.02 24.91
N VAL A 43 15.90 39.64 25.37
CA VAL A 43 14.71 38.91 25.85
C VAL A 43 14.06 38.16 24.68
N CYS A 44 13.97 38.77 23.50
CA CYS A 44 13.44 38.14 22.28
C CYS A 44 14.24 36.87 21.92
N TRP A 45 15.58 36.97 21.93
CA TRP A 45 16.47 35.84 21.67
C TRP A 45 16.31 34.72 22.71
N PHE A 46 16.27 35.06 23.99
CA PHE A 46 16.10 34.09 25.07
C PHE A 46 14.75 33.36 24.99
N VAL A 47 13.65 34.10 24.77
CA VAL A 47 12.31 33.53 24.58
C VAL A 47 12.29 32.62 23.36
N THR A 48 12.94 33.02 22.26
CA THR A 48 13.03 32.19 21.05
C THR A 48 13.76 30.88 21.32
N ILE A 49 14.91 30.91 22.03
CA ILE A 49 15.63 29.67 22.40
C ILE A 49 14.81 28.82 23.35
N LEU A 50 14.18 29.42 24.37
CA LEU A 50 13.36 28.69 25.32
C LEU A 50 12.20 27.98 24.63
N VAL A 51 11.49 28.66 23.72
CA VAL A 51 10.41 28.06 22.93
C VAL A 51 10.95 26.96 22.00
N LYS A 52 12.10 27.18 21.35
CA LYS A 52 12.78 26.14 20.54
C LYS A 52 13.05 24.88 21.37
N VAL A 53 13.60 25.04 22.58
CA VAL A 53 13.89 23.92 23.48
C VAL A 53 12.61 23.24 23.98
N ILE A 54 11.63 24.01 24.46
CA ILE A 54 10.35 23.45 24.95
C ILE A 54 9.64 22.70 23.83
N ARG A 55 9.53 23.29 22.63
CA ARG A 55 8.95 22.62 21.46
C ARG A 55 9.73 21.36 21.15
N TRP A 56 11.06 21.43 21.06
CA TRP A 56 11.89 20.27 20.78
C TRP A 56 11.64 19.15 21.79
N VAL A 57 11.61 19.47 23.09
CA VAL A 57 11.32 18.48 24.15
C VAL A 57 9.89 17.94 24.02
N VAL A 58 8.87 18.80 23.96
CA VAL A 58 7.46 18.38 23.94
C VAL A 58 7.13 17.58 22.67
N VAL A 59 7.60 18.00 21.51
CA VAL A 59 7.36 17.31 20.24
C VAL A 59 8.15 16.00 20.19
N THR A 60 9.44 16.01 20.54
CA THR A 60 10.28 14.80 20.50
C THR A 60 9.82 13.78 21.53
N VAL A 61 9.65 14.18 22.79
CA VAL A 61 9.20 13.30 23.86
C VAL A 61 7.76 12.88 23.63
N GLY A 62 6.88 13.79 23.21
CA GLY A 62 5.48 13.49 22.92
C GLY A 62 5.33 12.44 21.82
N LYS A 63 6.01 12.63 20.67
CA LYS A 63 6.02 11.62 19.59
C LYS A 63 6.62 10.30 20.06
N TRP A 64 7.73 10.34 20.79
CA TRP A 64 8.39 9.13 21.27
C TRP A 64 7.53 8.34 22.26
N VAL A 65 6.91 9.00 23.24
CA VAL A 65 6.00 8.38 24.21
C VAL A 65 4.78 7.81 23.49
N THR A 66 4.11 8.59 22.64
CA THR A 66 2.94 8.14 21.89
C THR A 66 3.28 6.91 21.05
N ARG A 67 4.40 6.95 20.31
CA ARG A 67 4.86 5.81 19.49
C ARG A 67 5.14 4.57 20.35
N THR A 68 5.81 4.74 21.48
CA THR A 68 6.16 3.62 22.38
C THR A 68 4.90 2.98 22.97
N VAL A 69 3.98 3.81 23.49
CA VAL A 69 2.69 3.35 24.02
C VAL A 69 1.89 2.62 22.93
N CYS A 70 1.82 3.22 21.75
CA CYS A 70 1.15 2.63 20.58
C CYS A 70 1.72 1.27 20.17
N LYS A 71 3.05 1.13 20.15
CA LYS A 71 3.69 -0.16 19.88
C LYS A 71 3.36 -1.20 20.95
N ILE A 72 3.42 -0.83 22.23
CA ILE A 72 3.10 -1.74 23.34
C ILE A 72 1.63 -2.20 23.22
N VAL A 73 0.69 -1.27 23.09
CA VAL A 73 -0.74 -1.58 22.96
C VAL A 73 -0.99 -2.41 21.70
N GLY A 74 -0.40 -2.05 20.56
CA GLY A 74 -0.53 -2.80 19.31
C GLY A 74 -0.03 -4.24 19.45
N VAL A 75 1.13 -4.45 20.09
CA VAL A 75 1.67 -5.79 20.36
C VAL A 75 0.74 -6.59 21.27
N LEU A 76 0.18 -5.98 22.31
CA LEU A 76 -0.75 -6.65 23.21
C LEU A 76 -2.05 -7.04 22.50
N VAL A 77 -2.63 -6.13 21.71
CA VAL A 77 -3.86 -6.37 20.95
C VAL A 77 -3.63 -7.44 19.88
N GLU A 78 -2.55 -7.37 19.11
CA GLU A 78 -2.20 -8.40 18.11
C GLU A 78 -2.01 -9.76 18.77
N ALA A 79 -1.31 -9.84 19.91
CA ALA A 79 -1.13 -11.09 20.64
C ALA A 79 -2.48 -11.66 21.09
N VAL A 80 -3.38 -10.84 21.64
CA VAL A 80 -4.73 -11.28 22.04
C VAL A 80 -5.53 -11.77 20.84
N VAL A 81 -5.56 -11.02 19.73
CA VAL A 81 -6.30 -11.41 18.51
C VAL A 81 -5.75 -12.69 17.91
N GLN A 82 -4.43 -12.88 17.89
CA GLN A 82 -3.81 -14.12 17.39
C GLN A 82 -4.09 -15.30 18.29
N ILE A 83 -4.10 -15.12 19.62
CA ILE A 83 -4.47 -16.17 20.57
C ILE A 83 -5.94 -16.55 20.40
N VAL A 84 -6.86 -15.57 20.41
CA VAL A 84 -8.31 -15.82 20.29
C VAL A 84 -8.63 -16.42 18.92
N GLY A 85 -8.11 -15.86 17.83
CA GLY A 85 -8.32 -16.37 16.48
C GLY A 85 -7.71 -17.75 16.28
N GLY A 86 -6.52 -18.00 16.83
CA GLY A 86 -5.90 -19.31 16.78
C GLY A 86 -6.67 -20.37 17.59
N LEU A 87 -7.18 -20.02 18.77
CA LEU A 87 -8.05 -20.89 19.57
C LEU A 87 -9.35 -21.19 18.83
N TRP A 88 -9.95 -20.19 18.19
CA TRP A 88 -11.14 -20.37 17.35
C TRP A 88 -10.88 -21.30 16.17
N ASP A 89 -9.78 -21.11 15.44
CA ASP A 89 -9.39 -21.98 14.33
C ASP A 89 -9.16 -23.43 14.79
N VAL A 90 -8.55 -23.63 15.97
CA VAL A 90 -8.41 -24.96 16.58
C VAL A 90 -9.78 -25.57 16.90
N LEU A 91 -10.67 -24.82 17.56
CA LEU A 91 -12.01 -25.30 17.92
C LEU A 91 -12.83 -25.68 16.68
N VAL A 92 -12.88 -24.80 15.69
CA VAL A 92 -13.59 -25.06 14.43
C VAL A 92 -12.94 -26.22 13.68
N GLY A 93 -11.60 -26.29 13.66
CA GLY A 93 -10.87 -27.40 13.04
C GLY A 93 -11.21 -28.75 13.67
N ILE A 94 -11.30 -28.83 15.01
CA ILE A 94 -11.73 -30.04 15.71
C ILE A 94 -13.18 -30.42 15.34
N VAL A 95 -14.09 -29.44 15.34
CA VAL A 95 -15.51 -29.68 15.01
C VAL A 95 -15.70 -30.10 13.55
N THR A 96 -14.91 -29.53 12.64
CA THR A 96 -14.98 -29.82 11.19
C THR A 96 -14.06 -30.96 10.74
N LEU A 97 -13.33 -31.58 11.68
CA LEU A 97 -12.26 -32.56 11.43
C LEU A 97 -11.21 -32.06 10.41
N ASP A 98 -11.07 -30.75 10.28
CA ASP A 98 -10.08 -30.12 9.41
C ASP A 98 -8.76 -29.94 10.17
N TRP A 99 -7.88 -30.95 10.05
CA TRP A 99 -6.55 -30.95 10.64
C TRP A 99 -5.71 -29.71 10.25
N ARG A 100 -5.99 -29.09 9.09
CA ARG A 100 -5.26 -27.90 8.64
C ARG A 100 -5.61 -26.68 9.47
N ARG A 101 -6.89 -26.49 9.78
CA ARG A 101 -7.35 -25.42 10.67
C ARG A 101 -6.76 -25.55 12.08
N ILE A 102 -6.65 -26.78 12.58
CA ILE A 102 -6.01 -27.06 13.88
C ILE A 102 -4.55 -26.63 13.86
N LEU A 103 -3.79 -27.04 12.84
CA LEU A 103 -2.37 -26.68 12.73
C LEU A 103 -2.18 -25.16 12.54
N ASP A 104 -3.00 -24.52 11.69
CA ASP A 104 -2.97 -23.07 11.47
C ASP A 104 -3.24 -22.31 12.78
N GLY A 105 -4.22 -22.77 13.57
CA GLY A 105 -4.54 -22.16 14.86
C GLY A 105 -3.41 -22.31 15.89
N LEU A 106 -2.81 -23.50 16.00
CA LEU A 106 -1.65 -23.73 16.88
C LEU A 106 -0.43 -22.90 16.47
N LEU A 107 -0.15 -22.80 15.17
CA LEU A 107 0.94 -21.98 14.66
C LEU A 107 0.68 -20.49 14.90
N ARG A 108 -0.55 -20.00 14.71
CA ARG A 108 -0.91 -18.61 15.03
C ARG A 108 -0.67 -18.28 16.50
N ILE A 109 -1.06 -19.17 17.40
CA ILE A 109 -0.81 -19.01 18.85
C ILE A 109 0.69 -19.02 19.14
N GLY A 110 1.41 -20.04 18.66
CA GLY A 110 2.84 -20.22 18.93
C GLY A 110 3.69 -19.07 18.37
N ILE A 111 3.50 -18.74 17.09
CA ILE A 111 4.19 -17.63 16.42
C ILE A 111 3.82 -16.31 17.11
N GLY A 112 2.54 -16.09 17.42
CA GLY A 112 2.08 -14.86 18.05
C GLY A 112 2.66 -14.62 19.44
N ALA A 113 2.65 -15.64 20.31
CA ALA A 113 3.22 -15.54 21.65
C ALA A 113 4.74 -15.25 21.60
N VAL A 114 5.45 -15.97 20.74
CA VAL A 114 6.91 -15.81 20.55
C VAL A 114 7.25 -14.42 19.98
N LEU A 115 6.48 -13.92 19.01
CA LEU A 115 6.63 -12.57 18.45
C LEU A 115 6.34 -11.48 19.49
N GLY A 116 5.30 -11.66 20.31
CA GLY A 116 4.94 -10.73 21.37
C GLY A 116 6.08 -10.53 22.37
N ILE A 117 6.68 -11.64 22.84
CA ILE A 117 7.79 -11.61 23.80
C ILE A 117 9.01 -10.86 23.24
N ILE A 118 9.39 -11.14 21.99
CA ILE A 118 10.54 -10.48 21.36
C ILE A 118 10.32 -8.99 21.15
N ARG A 119 9.14 -8.60 20.67
CA ARG A 119 8.82 -7.19 20.46
C ARG A 119 8.84 -6.43 21.79
N LEU A 120 8.27 -7.02 22.86
CA LEU A 120 8.36 -6.46 24.21
C LEU A 120 9.81 -6.39 24.71
N GLY A 121 10.64 -7.39 24.43
CA GLY A 121 12.07 -7.37 24.75
C GLY A 121 12.81 -6.23 24.08
N ARG A 122 12.58 -5.99 22.78
CA ARG A 122 13.21 -4.87 22.04
C ARG A 122 12.76 -3.51 22.57
N ILE A 123 11.47 -3.37 22.90
CA ILE A 123 10.92 -2.17 23.53
C ILE A 123 11.61 -1.93 24.88
N GLY A 124 11.71 -2.96 25.73
CA GLY A 124 12.34 -2.88 27.06
C GLY A 124 13.84 -2.58 27.01
N LEU A 125 14.54 -3.04 25.97
CA LEU A 125 15.98 -2.77 25.75
C LEU A 125 16.25 -1.44 25.03
N LEU A 126 15.25 -0.56 24.89
CA LEU A 126 15.36 0.75 24.24
C LEU A 126 15.80 0.70 22.76
N GLY A 127 15.71 -0.47 22.11
CA GLY A 127 16.04 -0.59 20.67
C GLY A 127 15.18 0.34 19.82
N ASP A 128 13.90 0.47 20.19
CA ASP A 128 12.94 1.36 19.54
C ASP A 128 13.31 2.85 19.61
N THR A 129 14.00 3.27 20.67
CA THR A 129 14.47 4.65 20.82
C THR A 129 15.59 4.95 19.83
N ILE A 130 16.51 3.99 19.64
CA ILE A 130 17.59 4.11 18.66
C ILE A 130 17.01 4.16 17.24
N ASP A 131 16.06 3.28 16.94
CA ASP A 131 15.37 3.26 15.64
C ASP A 131 14.67 4.58 15.36
N TYR A 132 13.96 5.13 16.35
CA TYR A 132 13.29 6.44 16.24
C TYR A 132 14.27 7.56 15.91
N ILE A 133 15.43 7.61 16.59
CA ILE A 133 16.45 8.62 16.34
C ILE A 133 17.01 8.49 14.91
N ILE A 134 17.30 7.27 14.48
CA ILE A 134 17.82 7.01 13.13
C ILE A 134 16.77 7.42 12.07
N GLU A 135 15.50 7.10 12.29
CA GLU A 135 14.40 7.46 11.41
C GLU A 135 14.23 8.98 11.27
N GLU A 136 14.24 9.72 12.38
CA GLU A 136 14.11 11.18 12.35
C GLU A 136 15.30 11.84 11.63
N ILE A 137 16.53 11.34 11.88
CA ILE A 137 17.73 11.79 11.16
C ILE A 137 17.61 11.52 9.66
N ASN A 138 17.12 10.34 9.26
CA ASN A 138 16.95 9.99 7.86
C ASN A 138 15.84 10.81 7.19
N LYS A 139 14.74 11.10 7.90
CA LYS A 139 13.65 11.98 7.43
C LYS A 139 14.17 13.38 7.13
N GLU A 140 14.97 13.96 8.01
CA GLU A 140 15.57 15.29 7.80
C GLU A 140 16.64 15.30 6.69
N ARG A 141 17.40 14.21 6.53
CA ARG A 141 18.31 14.04 5.39
C ARG A 141 17.53 13.96 4.08
N LEU A 142 16.43 13.21 4.05
CA LEU A 142 15.59 13.05 2.87
C LEU A 142 14.91 14.37 2.49
N ARG A 143 14.35 15.09 3.47
CA ARG A 143 13.76 16.42 3.28
C ARG A 143 14.74 17.38 2.61
N ARG A 144 15.99 17.44 3.08
CA ARG A 144 17.04 18.27 2.45
C ARG A 144 17.40 17.81 1.04
N TYR A 145 17.44 16.50 0.81
CA TYR A 145 17.72 15.94 -0.51
C TYR A 145 16.62 16.30 -1.52
N VAL A 146 15.36 16.06 -1.16
CA VAL A 146 14.19 16.36 -1.98
C VAL A 146 14.08 17.86 -2.27
N ARG A 147 14.40 18.71 -1.29
CA ARG A 147 14.52 20.16 -1.51
C ARG A 147 15.48 20.49 -2.65
N GLY A 148 16.69 19.92 -2.62
CA GLY A 148 17.68 20.14 -3.68
C GLY A 148 17.20 19.66 -5.05
N LEU A 149 16.53 18.50 -5.13
CA LEU A 149 15.95 18.00 -6.39
C LEU A 149 14.88 18.95 -6.94
N LEU A 150 13.97 19.42 -6.08
CA LEU A 150 12.87 20.29 -6.48
C LEU A 150 13.36 21.67 -6.88
N GLU A 151 14.30 22.25 -6.14
CA GLU A 151 14.93 23.55 -6.46
C GLU A 151 15.75 23.51 -7.76
N ALA A 152 16.29 22.34 -8.12
CA ALA A 152 16.97 22.16 -9.40
C ALA A 152 16.00 22.04 -10.58
N LYS A 153 14.82 21.43 -10.39
CA LYS A 153 13.86 21.15 -11.48
C LYS A 153 12.79 22.24 -11.65
N TYR A 154 12.36 22.88 -10.57
CA TYR A 154 11.24 23.82 -10.54
C TYR A 154 11.65 25.18 -9.99
N ALA A 155 10.92 26.23 -10.37
CA ALA A 155 11.16 27.60 -9.90
C ALA A 155 9.84 28.35 -9.67
N GLY A 156 9.91 29.49 -8.99
CA GLY A 156 8.79 30.41 -8.77
C GLY A 156 7.62 29.78 -8.00
N ASP A 157 6.40 30.21 -8.33
CA ASP A 157 5.17 29.78 -7.64
C ASP A 157 4.95 28.27 -7.70
N ARG A 158 5.33 27.63 -8.81
CA ARG A 158 5.21 26.17 -8.96
C ARG A 158 6.04 25.43 -7.91
N LEU A 159 7.29 25.86 -7.69
CA LEU A 159 8.14 25.27 -6.64
C LEU A 159 7.51 25.49 -5.27
N SER A 160 7.00 26.69 -4.97
CA SER A 160 6.36 27.01 -3.69
C SER A 160 5.14 26.13 -3.43
N GLN A 161 4.28 25.93 -4.45
CA GLN A 161 3.09 25.09 -4.35
C GLN A 161 3.45 23.63 -4.08
N ILE A 162 4.45 23.10 -4.78
CA ILE A 162 4.92 21.73 -4.56
C ILE A 162 5.47 21.57 -3.15
N LYS A 163 6.33 22.51 -2.70
CA LYS A 163 6.91 22.47 -1.35
C LYS A 163 5.84 22.47 -0.26
N ASP A 164 4.81 23.29 -0.41
CA ASP A 164 3.68 23.35 0.53
C ASP A 164 2.85 22.06 0.50
N ALA A 165 2.49 21.56 -0.68
CA ALA A 165 1.67 20.36 -0.84
C ALA A 165 2.31 19.09 -0.25
N ILE A 166 3.63 18.93 -0.45
CA ILE A 166 4.38 17.80 0.13
C ILE A 166 4.87 18.08 1.55
N ARG A 167 4.58 19.27 2.10
CA ARG A 167 4.96 19.68 3.45
C ARG A 167 6.47 19.60 3.69
N LEU A 168 7.22 20.14 2.73
CA LEU A 168 8.68 20.09 2.72
C LEU A 168 9.30 20.95 3.84
N ASP A 169 8.69 22.09 4.14
CA ASP A 169 9.18 23.02 5.15
C ASP A 169 8.60 22.71 6.54
N HIS A 170 7.32 22.34 6.63
CA HIS A 170 6.59 22.18 7.90
C HIS A 170 5.63 21.00 7.89
N GLY A 171 5.45 20.36 9.05
CA GLY A 171 4.50 19.26 9.24
C GLY A 171 4.97 17.91 8.70
N ALA A 172 4.01 17.00 8.44
CA ALA A 172 4.27 15.65 7.95
C ALA A 172 4.74 15.64 6.49
N PHE A 173 6.07 15.62 6.32
CA PHE A 173 6.73 15.59 5.02
C PHE A 173 6.44 14.30 4.25
N GLY A 174 5.93 14.46 3.03
CA GLY A 174 5.74 13.37 2.08
C GLY A 174 4.79 13.71 0.94
N LEU A 175 4.89 12.95 -0.14
CA LEU A 175 3.99 13.03 -1.29
C LEU A 175 2.68 12.33 -0.95
N ARG A 176 1.57 13.08 -0.97
CA ARG A 176 0.22 12.55 -0.70
C ARG A 176 -0.37 11.99 -1.98
N LEU A 177 -0.60 10.69 -2.02
CA LEU A 177 -1.19 10.00 -3.16
C LEU A 177 -2.43 9.26 -2.68
N HIS A 178 -3.54 9.56 -3.33
CA HIS A 178 -4.76 8.78 -3.22
C HIS A 178 -4.72 7.70 -4.29
N GLY A 179 -4.97 6.46 -3.91
CA GLY A 179 -4.96 5.32 -4.81
C GLY A 179 -6.23 4.49 -4.69
N THR A 180 -6.31 3.42 -5.49
CA THR A 180 -7.38 2.43 -5.37
C THR A 180 -6.80 1.04 -5.24
N ALA A 181 -7.27 0.33 -4.23
CA ALA A 181 -7.01 -1.07 -3.99
C ALA A 181 -8.21 -1.90 -4.48
N TYR A 182 -8.00 -2.63 -5.56
CA TYR A 182 -9.02 -3.51 -6.12
C TYR A 182 -8.92 -4.92 -5.56
N ARG A 183 -10.06 -5.53 -5.28
CA ARG A 183 -10.22 -6.96 -5.10
C ARG A 183 -10.94 -7.52 -6.32
N THR A 184 -10.29 -8.40 -7.09
CA THR A 184 -11.00 -9.05 -8.20
C THR A 184 -12.09 -9.98 -7.67
N LYS A 185 -13.17 -10.20 -8.42
CA LYS A 185 -14.16 -11.23 -8.14
C LYS A 185 -14.46 -12.06 -9.37
N LEU A 186 -14.82 -13.31 -9.14
CA LEU A 186 -15.45 -14.20 -10.12
C LEU A 186 -16.88 -14.41 -9.72
N ASP A 187 -17.77 -14.43 -10.69
CA ASP A 187 -19.19 -14.58 -10.48
C ASP A 187 -19.68 -15.83 -11.23
N SER A 188 -20.35 -16.73 -10.50
CA SER A 188 -20.85 -18.00 -11.06
C SER A 188 -22.03 -17.84 -12.02
N GLU A 189 -22.62 -16.64 -12.11
CA GLU A 189 -23.77 -16.40 -12.98
C GLU A 189 -23.38 -15.66 -14.26
N THR A 190 -22.14 -15.19 -14.37
CA THR A 190 -21.70 -14.42 -15.54
C THR A 190 -21.75 -15.29 -16.79
N PRO A 191 -22.54 -14.92 -17.82
CA PRO A 191 -22.68 -15.73 -19.02
C PRO A 191 -21.38 -15.87 -19.80
N SER A 192 -21.13 -17.03 -20.40
CA SER A 192 -19.98 -17.18 -21.29
C SER A 192 -20.18 -16.36 -22.57
N PRO A 193 -19.17 -15.59 -23.03
CA PRO A 193 -19.20 -14.97 -24.34
C PRO A 193 -19.29 -15.97 -25.51
N ARG A 194 -18.86 -17.23 -25.29
CA ARG A 194 -18.86 -18.28 -26.33
C ARG A 194 -20.14 -19.14 -26.28
N GLU A 195 -20.65 -19.40 -25.09
CA GLU A 195 -21.86 -20.19 -24.85
C GLU A 195 -22.80 -19.43 -23.90
N PRO A 196 -23.61 -18.47 -24.37
CA PRO A 196 -24.38 -17.58 -23.50
C PRO A 196 -25.37 -18.27 -22.53
N GLY A 197 -25.73 -19.53 -22.80
CA GLY A 197 -26.57 -20.34 -21.92
C GLY A 197 -25.82 -21.10 -20.82
N VAL A 198 -24.49 -20.97 -20.76
CA VAL A 198 -23.63 -21.64 -19.78
C VAL A 198 -22.79 -20.57 -19.06
N PRO A 199 -22.64 -20.64 -17.72
CA PRO A 199 -21.77 -19.73 -17.01
C PRO A 199 -20.33 -19.77 -17.51
N ASN A 200 -19.72 -18.60 -17.62
CA ASN A 200 -18.38 -18.42 -18.14
C ASN A 200 -17.34 -19.21 -17.35
N LEU A 201 -17.48 -19.29 -16.03
CA LEU A 201 -16.58 -20.07 -15.19
C LEU A 201 -16.57 -21.55 -15.62
N VAL A 202 -17.74 -22.15 -15.81
CA VAL A 202 -17.87 -23.56 -16.25
C VAL A 202 -17.13 -23.76 -17.57
N VAL A 203 -17.38 -22.90 -18.55
CA VAL A 203 -16.73 -22.99 -19.87
C VAL A 203 -15.20 -22.87 -19.76
N LEU A 204 -14.70 -21.95 -18.94
CA LEU A 204 -13.25 -21.81 -18.71
C LEU A 204 -12.64 -23.03 -17.98
N HIS A 205 -13.41 -23.67 -17.10
CA HIS A 205 -12.99 -24.86 -16.38
C HIS A 205 -12.93 -26.09 -17.29
N GLU A 206 -13.96 -26.31 -18.10
CA GLU A 206 -14.03 -27.40 -19.08
C GLU A 206 -12.89 -27.31 -20.12
N GLN A 207 -12.50 -26.09 -20.48
CA GLN A 207 -11.37 -25.83 -21.39
C GLN A 207 -9.99 -26.01 -20.73
N GLY A 208 -9.92 -26.25 -19.42
CA GLY A 208 -8.68 -26.31 -18.66
C GLY A 208 -7.96 -24.96 -18.54
N ALA A 209 -8.62 -23.84 -18.88
CA ALA A 209 -8.04 -22.51 -18.77
C ALA A 209 -7.96 -22.06 -17.30
N ILE A 210 -8.90 -22.51 -16.47
CA ILE A 210 -8.88 -22.32 -15.01
C ILE A 210 -9.26 -23.63 -14.30
N ASN A 211 -8.84 -23.77 -13.04
CA ASN A 211 -9.34 -24.82 -12.16
C ASN A 211 -10.22 -24.20 -11.07
N ILE A 212 -11.55 -24.30 -11.21
CA ILE A 212 -12.48 -23.71 -10.23
C ILE A 212 -12.37 -24.41 -8.88
N ARG A 213 -12.15 -25.73 -8.84
CA ARG A 213 -11.96 -26.44 -7.58
C ARG A 213 -10.78 -25.89 -6.80
N ALA A 214 -9.68 -25.58 -7.48
CA ALA A 214 -8.53 -24.90 -6.88
C ALA A 214 -8.85 -23.46 -6.47
N LEU A 215 -9.55 -22.68 -7.31
CA LEU A 215 -9.94 -21.29 -7.01
C LEU A 215 -10.96 -21.17 -5.87
N CYS A 216 -11.75 -22.21 -5.62
CA CYS A 216 -12.65 -22.30 -4.48
C CYS A 216 -11.97 -22.91 -3.23
N GLY A 217 -10.69 -23.34 -3.34
CA GLY A 217 -9.94 -23.90 -2.23
C GLY A 217 -10.33 -25.34 -1.87
N PHE A 218 -10.85 -26.12 -2.82
CA PHE A 218 -11.07 -27.56 -2.66
C PHE A 218 -9.88 -28.39 -3.16
N GLU A 219 -9.11 -27.86 -4.09
CA GLU A 219 -7.86 -28.47 -4.58
C GLU A 219 -6.64 -27.60 -4.25
N PHE A 220 -5.51 -28.25 -3.96
CA PHE A 220 -4.29 -27.59 -3.52
C PHE A 220 -3.07 -28.25 -4.16
N ASP A 221 -2.55 -27.60 -5.19
CA ASP A 221 -1.32 -28.02 -5.88
C ASP A 221 -0.06 -27.40 -5.23
N GLU A 222 -0.23 -26.42 -4.34
CA GLU A 222 0.86 -25.66 -3.73
C GLU A 222 1.16 -26.12 -2.30
N GLY A 223 2.44 -26.13 -1.92
CA GLY A 223 2.88 -26.50 -0.57
C GLY A 223 2.31 -25.57 0.53
N PHE A 224 2.37 -26.04 1.77
CA PHE A 224 1.77 -25.38 2.95
C PHE A 224 2.02 -23.86 3.06
N TRP A 225 3.28 -23.43 2.85
CA TRP A 225 3.71 -22.02 2.93
C TRP A 225 3.26 -21.13 1.76
N ASN A 226 2.54 -21.71 0.81
CA ASN A 226 2.08 -21.06 -0.41
C ASN A 226 0.54 -21.13 -0.53
N ARG A 227 -0.13 -21.56 0.53
CA ARG A 227 -1.58 -21.70 0.57
C ARG A 227 -2.26 -20.36 0.34
N LYS A 228 -3.21 -20.38 -0.60
CA LYS A 228 -4.09 -19.28 -0.95
C LYS A 228 -5.26 -19.20 0.03
N ARG A 229 -5.76 -18.00 0.28
CA ARG A 229 -6.95 -17.76 1.12
C ARG A 229 -8.14 -17.28 0.30
N TYR A 230 -8.45 -18.03 -0.75
CA TYR A 230 -9.64 -17.75 -1.54
C TYR A 230 -10.89 -17.82 -0.66
N LYS A 231 -11.86 -16.98 -0.98
CA LYS A 231 -13.14 -16.90 -0.29
C LYS A 231 -14.26 -17.14 -1.28
N THR A 232 -15.16 -18.04 -0.95
CA THR A 232 -16.40 -18.25 -1.69
C THR A 232 -17.58 -17.69 -0.90
N LEU A 233 -18.55 -17.09 -1.58
CA LEU A 233 -19.76 -16.54 -0.99
C LEU A 233 -20.98 -17.01 -1.79
N LYS A 234 -21.88 -17.77 -1.18
CA LYS A 234 -23.21 -18.03 -1.76
C LYS A 234 -23.98 -16.71 -1.89
N LYS A 235 -24.66 -16.51 -3.02
CA LYS A 235 -25.47 -15.31 -3.31
C LYS A 235 -26.88 -15.38 -2.73
N GLU A 236 -27.35 -16.55 -2.33
CA GLU A 236 -28.68 -16.71 -1.72
C GLU A 236 -28.80 -15.92 -0.41
N THR A 237 -30.00 -15.39 -0.16
CA THR A 237 -30.32 -14.44 0.92
C THR A 237 -29.94 -14.99 2.30
N VAL A 238 -28.88 -14.45 2.89
CA VAL A 238 -28.55 -14.68 4.29
C VAL A 238 -29.42 -13.75 5.14
N LEU A 239 -30.35 -14.34 5.91
CA LEU A 239 -31.12 -13.65 6.95
C LEU A 239 -30.16 -12.91 7.90
N GLY A 240 -30.38 -11.60 8.06
CA GLY A 240 -29.44 -10.65 8.62
C GLY A 240 -28.91 -10.99 10.03
N GLY A 241 -27.58 -11.05 10.14
CA GLY A 241 -26.85 -10.81 11.39
C GLY A 241 -26.35 -9.37 11.41
N GLY A 242 -26.93 -8.53 12.26
CA GLY A 242 -26.70 -7.08 12.36
C GLY A 242 -25.34 -6.67 12.94
N GLY A 243 -24.24 -7.06 12.29
CA GLY A 243 -22.91 -6.51 12.54
C GLY A 243 -22.18 -6.44 11.21
N GLY A 244 -21.77 -5.24 10.78
CA GLY A 244 -21.25 -4.93 9.44
C GLY A 244 -19.92 -5.59 9.03
N GLY A 245 -19.74 -6.88 9.30
CA GLY A 245 -18.68 -7.73 8.76
C GLY A 245 -19.18 -8.63 7.64
N GLU A 246 -18.29 -8.94 6.69
CA GLU A 246 -18.52 -9.85 5.57
C GLU A 246 -18.88 -11.26 6.10
N PHE A 247 -20.13 -11.70 5.96
CA PHE A 247 -20.59 -13.01 6.48
C PHE A 247 -19.90 -14.15 5.70
N ASP A 248 -19.31 -15.11 6.41
CA ASP A 248 -18.71 -16.30 5.80
C ASP A 248 -19.83 -17.32 5.50
N ASN A 249 -20.40 -17.26 4.28
CA ASN A 249 -21.33 -18.29 3.75
C ASN A 249 -20.70 -19.04 2.57
N PRO A 250 -19.70 -19.93 2.82
CA PRO A 250 -18.98 -20.63 1.77
C PRO A 250 -19.84 -21.69 1.07
N ILE A 251 -19.51 -21.99 -0.19
CA ILE A 251 -20.04 -23.18 -0.86
C ILE A 251 -19.38 -24.44 -0.30
N SER A 252 -20.08 -25.57 -0.35
CA SER A 252 -19.50 -26.88 -0.10
C SER A 252 -18.87 -27.46 -1.37
N ALA A 253 -18.08 -28.54 -1.23
CA ALA A 253 -17.56 -29.27 -2.38
C ALA A 253 -18.71 -29.88 -3.21
N ASP A 254 -19.74 -30.43 -2.55
CA ASP A 254 -20.91 -31.00 -3.22
C ASP A 254 -21.72 -29.94 -3.96
N ASP A 255 -21.85 -28.72 -3.41
CA ASP A 255 -22.47 -27.58 -4.10
C ASP A 255 -21.70 -27.25 -5.39
N LEU A 256 -20.37 -27.19 -5.31
CA LEU A 256 -19.53 -26.92 -6.48
C LEU A 256 -19.62 -28.05 -7.51
N ASP A 257 -19.66 -29.30 -7.07
CA ASP A 257 -19.72 -30.46 -7.95
C ASP A 257 -21.07 -30.53 -8.67
N THR A 258 -22.15 -30.23 -7.96
CA THR A 258 -23.49 -30.07 -8.54
C THR A 258 -23.49 -28.94 -9.58
N TYR A 259 -22.90 -27.79 -9.26
CA TYR A 259 -22.76 -26.66 -10.18
C TYR A 259 -21.95 -27.03 -11.43
N LEU A 260 -20.81 -27.71 -11.30
CA LEU A 260 -19.98 -28.09 -12.45
C LEU A 260 -20.64 -29.17 -13.31
N THR A 261 -21.23 -30.20 -12.71
CA THR A 261 -21.85 -31.33 -13.43
C THR A 261 -23.14 -30.95 -14.15
N SER A 262 -23.92 -30.03 -13.59
CA SER A 262 -25.11 -29.46 -14.22
C SER A 262 -24.78 -28.34 -15.22
N ARG A 263 -23.50 -28.05 -15.46
CA ARG A 263 -23.00 -26.90 -16.24
C ARG A 263 -23.62 -25.57 -15.80
N GLY A 264 -23.79 -25.39 -14.48
CA GLY A 264 -24.31 -24.18 -13.84
C GLY A 264 -25.82 -24.08 -13.78
N ALA A 265 -26.57 -25.11 -14.21
CA ALA A 265 -28.04 -25.13 -14.13
C ALA A 265 -28.57 -25.45 -12.73
N GLU A 266 -27.79 -26.17 -11.92
CA GLU A 266 -28.12 -26.56 -10.54
C GLU A 266 -27.02 -26.13 -9.56
N GLY A 267 -27.34 -26.15 -8.26
CA GLY A 267 -26.46 -25.67 -7.20
C GLY A 267 -26.63 -24.18 -6.89
N PRO A 268 -26.13 -23.71 -5.74
CA PRO A 268 -26.32 -22.32 -5.33
C PRO A 268 -25.41 -21.39 -6.15
N PRO A 269 -25.89 -20.21 -6.60
CA PRO A 269 -25.04 -19.21 -7.22
C PRO A 269 -24.04 -18.64 -6.19
N PHE A 270 -22.82 -18.34 -6.62
CA PHE A 270 -21.74 -17.92 -5.75
C PHE A 270 -20.77 -16.91 -6.38
N ILE A 271 -20.00 -16.26 -5.52
CA ILE A 271 -18.88 -15.39 -5.87
C ILE A 271 -17.60 -16.01 -5.33
N VAL A 272 -16.52 -15.96 -6.12
CA VAL A 272 -15.17 -16.31 -5.66
C VAL A 272 -14.35 -15.03 -5.56
N LEU A 273 -13.59 -14.90 -4.48
CA LEU A 273 -12.72 -13.76 -4.18
C LEU A 273 -11.30 -14.28 -3.91
N PRO A 274 -10.26 -13.55 -4.35
CA PRO A 274 -8.87 -13.97 -4.17
C PRO A 274 -8.42 -13.88 -2.71
N MET A 275 -9.15 -13.10 -1.89
CA MET A 275 -8.87 -12.87 -0.48
C MET A 275 -10.08 -12.35 0.29
N ARG A 276 -10.00 -12.38 1.62
CA ARG A 276 -10.98 -11.77 2.53
C ARG A 276 -10.79 -10.25 2.62
N ASP A 277 -11.82 -9.51 3.03
CA ASP A 277 -11.71 -8.04 3.23
C ASP A 277 -10.59 -7.68 4.21
N GLY A 278 -10.55 -8.33 5.37
CA GLY A 278 -9.50 -8.07 6.37
C GLY A 278 -8.08 -8.37 5.88
N ALA A 279 -7.91 -9.25 4.90
CA ALA A 279 -6.61 -9.53 4.29
C ALA A 279 -6.18 -8.40 3.35
N LEU A 280 -7.11 -7.86 2.55
CA LEU A 280 -6.85 -6.67 1.75
C LEU A 280 -6.51 -5.47 2.65
N ASP A 281 -7.30 -5.25 3.70
CA ASP A 281 -7.10 -4.16 4.67
C ASP A 281 -5.72 -4.21 5.32
N THR A 282 -5.30 -5.39 5.79
CA THR A 282 -3.98 -5.60 6.38
C THR A 282 -2.86 -5.23 5.39
N LYS A 283 -3.04 -5.60 4.13
CA LYS A 283 -2.05 -5.38 3.07
C LYS A 283 -1.93 -3.92 2.65
N VAL A 284 -3.05 -3.24 2.42
CA VAL A 284 -3.04 -1.82 2.02
C VAL A 284 -2.62 -0.93 3.18
N SER A 285 -3.06 -1.23 4.41
CA SER A 285 -2.58 -0.49 5.60
C SER A 285 -1.09 -0.69 5.84
N THR A 286 -0.56 -1.90 5.62
CA THR A 286 0.89 -2.15 5.65
C THR A 286 1.59 -1.32 4.57
N ALA A 287 1.02 -1.21 3.38
CA ALA A 287 1.59 -0.39 2.32
C ALA A 287 1.58 1.11 2.64
N SER A 288 0.49 1.62 3.21
CA SER A 288 0.42 3.00 3.71
C SER A 288 1.42 3.25 4.84
N GLU A 289 1.57 2.32 5.79
CA GLU A 289 2.54 2.45 6.89
C GLU A 289 3.97 2.48 6.34
N LYS A 290 4.33 1.51 5.50
CA LYS A 290 5.69 1.37 4.97
C LYS A 290 6.04 2.38 3.87
N GLY A 291 5.05 2.88 3.13
CA GLY A 291 5.24 3.97 2.17
C GLY A 291 5.78 5.25 2.82
N ARG A 292 5.46 5.51 4.09
CA ARG A 292 5.96 6.67 4.83
C ARG A 292 7.47 6.66 5.03
N GLU A 293 8.10 5.50 5.06
CA GLU A 293 9.56 5.36 5.11
C GLU A 293 10.22 5.90 3.82
N LEU A 294 9.47 5.94 2.71
CA LEU A 294 9.85 6.57 1.44
C LEU A 294 9.35 8.02 1.32
N ALA A 295 8.71 8.56 2.37
CA ALA A 295 7.94 9.80 2.36
C ALA A 295 6.82 9.78 1.28
N LEU A 296 6.15 8.63 1.12
CA LEU A 296 4.92 8.47 0.36
C LEU A 296 3.75 8.29 1.34
N MET A 297 2.84 9.26 1.37
CA MET A 297 1.62 9.25 2.18
C MET A 297 0.49 8.64 1.35
N LEU A 298 0.43 7.31 1.34
CA LEU A 298 -0.52 6.56 0.53
C LEU A 298 -1.84 6.36 1.29
N ASP A 299 -2.95 6.67 0.62
CA ASP A 299 -4.30 6.30 1.03
C ASP A 299 -4.98 5.49 -0.09
N PHE A 300 -5.91 4.61 0.27
CA PHE A 300 -6.54 3.70 -0.69
C PHE A 300 -8.05 3.60 -0.51
N ASP A 301 -8.79 3.95 -1.56
CA ASP A 301 -10.15 3.46 -1.73
C ASP A 301 -10.14 1.96 -2.01
N LYS A 302 -11.16 1.25 -1.55
CA LYS A 302 -11.30 -0.19 -1.79
C LYS A 302 -12.48 -0.45 -2.71
N GLU A 303 -12.22 -1.19 -3.78
CA GLU A 303 -13.25 -1.55 -4.76
C GLU A 303 -13.21 -3.05 -5.10
N ILE A 304 -14.36 -3.60 -5.47
CA ILE A 304 -14.46 -4.95 -6.01
C ILE A 304 -14.70 -4.85 -7.51
N ARG A 305 -13.91 -5.57 -8.31
CA ARG A 305 -14.00 -5.57 -9.77
C ARG A 305 -14.14 -6.99 -10.30
N GLU A 306 -15.11 -7.21 -11.18
CA GLU A 306 -15.28 -8.52 -11.80
C GLU A 306 -14.24 -8.76 -12.89
N VAL A 307 -13.75 -10.00 -12.99
CA VAL A 307 -12.88 -10.45 -14.08
C VAL A 307 -13.47 -11.70 -14.73
N THR A 308 -13.52 -11.70 -16.06
CA THR A 308 -14.20 -12.74 -16.84
C THR A 308 -13.26 -13.48 -17.79
N GLU A 309 -12.12 -12.91 -18.14
CA GLU A 309 -11.18 -13.54 -19.07
C GLU A 309 -10.15 -14.39 -18.33
N ALA A 310 -9.81 -15.57 -18.85
CA ALA A 310 -8.85 -16.47 -18.21
C ALA A 310 -7.49 -15.79 -17.94
N GLY A 311 -7.00 -14.96 -18.86
CA GLY A 311 -5.74 -14.21 -18.69
C GLY A 311 -5.77 -13.16 -17.58
N HIS A 312 -6.96 -12.75 -17.14
CA HIS A 312 -7.21 -11.83 -16.02
C HIS A 312 -7.47 -12.57 -14.70
N ILE A 313 -7.65 -13.90 -14.75
CA ILE A 313 -7.81 -14.76 -13.57
C ILE A 313 -6.46 -15.39 -13.20
N VAL A 314 -5.75 -15.90 -14.20
CA VAL A 314 -4.43 -16.54 -14.06
C VAL A 314 -3.40 -15.76 -14.87
N HIS A 315 -2.58 -14.96 -14.18
CA HIS A 315 -1.68 -14.01 -14.81
C HIS A 315 -0.35 -14.65 -15.24
N THR A 316 0.06 -14.43 -16.48
CA THR A 316 1.38 -14.85 -17.01
C THR A 316 2.49 -13.81 -16.80
N GLY A 317 2.13 -12.66 -16.25
CA GLY A 317 2.99 -11.50 -16.02
C GLY A 317 3.18 -10.58 -17.22
N LEU A 318 3.36 -11.13 -18.42
CA LEU A 318 3.43 -10.32 -19.66
C LEU A 318 2.10 -9.60 -19.97
N ALA A 319 0.98 -10.15 -19.50
CA ALA A 319 -0.35 -9.58 -19.70
C ALA A 319 -0.72 -8.48 -18.70
N GLN A 320 0.14 -8.16 -17.71
CA GLN A 320 -0.24 -7.25 -16.63
C GLN A 320 -0.61 -5.83 -17.13
N PRO A 321 0.16 -5.16 -18.02
CA PRO A 321 -0.24 -3.83 -18.48
C PRO A 321 -1.59 -3.85 -19.19
N ARG A 322 -1.83 -4.89 -20.00
CA ARG A 322 -3.10 -5.04 -20.73
C ARG A 322 -4.28 -5.26 -19.79
N PHE A 323 -4.10 -6.09 -18.76
CA PHE A 323 -5.08 -6.27 -17.70
C PHE A 323 -5.41 -4.97 -16.96
N LEU A 324 -4.39 -4.16 -16.65
CA LEU A 324 -4.58 -2.86 -16.00
C LEU A 324 -5.39 -1.90 -16.89
N ILE A 325 -5.13 -1.91 -18.20
CA ILE A 325 -5.86 -1.09 -19.18
C ILE A 325 -7.31 -1.57 -19.32
N ASP A 326 -7.52 -2.85 -19.62
CA ASP A 326 -8.82 -3.40 -20.00
C ASP A 326 -9.81 -3.46 -18.83
N VAL A 327 -9.33 -3.74 -17.61
CA VAL A 327 -10.21 -3.99 -16.45
C VAL A 327 -10.30 -2.80 -15.49
N PHE A 328 -9.21 -2.02 -15.36
CA PHE A 328 -9.12 -0.92 -14.39
C PHE A 328 -8.99 0.45 -15.03
N GLY A 329 -9.14 0.53 -16.35
CA GLY A 329 -9.19 1.81 -17.08
C GLY A 329 -7.87 2.59 -17.04
N ARG A 330 -6.74 1.92 -16.82
CA ARG A 330 -5.43 2.57 -16.93
C ARG A 330 -5.18 2.95 -18.39
N ARG A 331 -4.57 4.11 -18.60
CA ARG A 331 -4.31 4.64 -19.94
C ARG A 331 -3.08 4.00 -20.54
N ASP A 332 -3.20 3.61 -21.81
CA ASP A 332 -2.11 2.99 -22.57
C ASP A 332 -1.17 4.07 -23.11
N ALA A 333 0.06 4.10 -22.61
CA ALA A 333 1.09 5.07 -22.96
C ALA A 333 1.44 5.11 -24.46
N THR A 334 1.17 4.03 -25.20
CA THR A 334 1.37 4.01 -26.66
C THR A 334 0.32 4.82 -27.42
N THR A 335 -0.83 5.08 -26.80
CA THR A 335 -1.96 5.81 -27.40
C THR A 335 -2.24 7.15 -26.70
N ASP A 336 -2.04 7.21 -25.39
CA ASP A 336 -2.23 8.39 -24.54
C ASP A 336 -1.11 8.47 -23.48
N SER A 337 0.10 8.84 -23.92
CA SER A 337 1.27 8.96 -23.05
C SER A 337 1.06 9.98 -21.92
N ALA A 338 0.45 11.13 -22.21
CA ALA A 338 0.19 12.16 -21.21
C ALA A 338 -0.79 11.67 -20.14
N GLY A 339 -1.83 10.95 -20.57
CA GLY A 339 -2.76 10.34 -19.65
C GLY A 339 -2.15 9.22 -18.82
N ALA A 340 -1.35 8.34 -19.42
CA ALA A 340 -0.63 7.31 -18.68
C ALA A 340 0.34 7.91 -17.64
N THR A 341 0.96 9.06 -17.93
CA THR A 341 1.76 9.80 -16.94
C THR A 341 0.89 10.43 -15.84
N ALA A 342 -0.27 11.00 -16.17
CA ALA A 342 -1.20 11.53 -15.17
C ALA A 342 -1.77 10.44 -14.25
N ASP A 343 -1.93 9.22 -14.77
CA ASP A 343 -2.28 8.02 -14.01
C ASP A 343 -1.26 7.70 -12.89
N LEU A 344 -0.01 8.18 -12.99
CA LEU A 344 0.99 8.01 -11.93
C LEU A 344 0.57 8.66 -10.60
N CYS A 345 -0.24 9.73 -10.65
CA CYS A 345 -0.74 10.42 -9.47
C CYS A 345 -1.75 9.57 -8.65
N HIS A 346 -2.31 8.50 -9.25
CA HIS A 346 -3.32 7.65 -8.64
C HIS A 346 -2.88 6.18 -8.70
N PRO A 347 -2.06 5.72 -7.74
CA PRO A 347 -1.56 4.35 -7.72
C PRO A 347 -2.69 3.34 -7.64
N VAL A 348 -2.55 2.24 -8.38
CA VAL A 348 -3.50 1.13 -8.36
C VAL A 348 -2.80 -0.14 -7.89
N VAL A 349 -3.38 -0.79 -6.87
CA VAL A 349 -2.97 -2.12 -6.42
C VAL A 349 -4.13 -3.09 -6.57
N VAL A 350 -3.90 -4.25 -7.18
CA VAL A 350 -4.96 -5.21 -7.49
C VAL A 350 -4.66 -6.56 -6.86
N GLY A 351 -5.55 -7.02 -5.99
CA GLY A 351 -5.56 -8.38 -5.51
C GLY A 351 -6.12 -9.32 -6.57
N VAL A 352 -5.29 -10.22 -7.09
CA VAL A 352 -5.61 -11.22 -8.14
C VAL A 352 -5.57 -12.64 -7.58
N PHE A 353 -6.06 -13.63 -8.34
CA PHE A 353 -6.13 -15.02 -7.88
C PHE A 353 -4.76 -15.71 -7.92
N ARG A 354 -4.14 -15.78 -9.10
CA ARG A 354 -2.94 -16.59 -9.30
C ARG A 354 -2.04 -16.06 -10.41
N TYR A 355 -0.75 -16.36 -10.31
CA TYR A 355 0.19 -16.28 -11.43
C TYR A 355 0.50 -17.69 -11.95
N THR A 356 0.76 -17.83 -13.25
CA THR A 356 1.19 -19.11 -13.85
C THR A 356 2.54 -19.61 -13.32
N ASN A 357 3.29 -18.74 -12.67
CA ASN A 357 4.59 -19.03 -12.08
C ASN A 357 4.56 -18.85 -10.55
N THR A 358 5.73 -18.94 -9.92
CA THR A 358 5.88 -18.79 -8.46
C THR A 358 5.84 -17.34 -7.96
N LEU A 359 5.40 -16.38 -8.78
CA LEU A 359 5.31 -14.98 -8.36
C LEU A 359 4.27 -14.78 -7.26
N ARG A 360 4.42 -13.64 -6.57
CA ARG A 360 3.58 -13.20 -5.46
C ARG A 360 3.02 -11.81 -5.70
N GLY A 361 3.77 -10.97 -6.37
CA GLY A 361 3.27 -9.77 -7.00
C GLY A 361 4.00 -9.51 -8.32
N LEU A 362 3.50 -8.48 -9.00
CA LEU A 362 4.09 -7.86 -10.16
C LEU A 362 3.80 -6.36 -10.12
N ALA A 363 4.69 -5.59 -10.70
CA ALA A 363 4.48 -4.18 -10.95
C ALA A 363 4.74 -3.87 -12.42
N SER A 364 3.92 -2.98 -12.96
CA SER A 364 4.18 -2.31 -14.22
C SER A 364 4.58 -0.87 -13.90
N ASN A 365 5.86 -0.55 -14.09
CA ASN A 365 6.39 0.81 -14.02
C ASN A 365 6.25 1.48 -15.39
N LEU A 366 5.74 2.71 -15.42
CA LEU A 366 5.55 3.43 -16.69
C LEU A 366 6.87 3.81 -17.37
N HIS A 367 7.90 4.09 -16.57
CA HIS A 367 9.20 4.53 -17.04
C HIS A 367 10.29 3.57 -16.59
N GLU A 368 11.33 3.45 -17.39
CA GLU A 368 12.49 2.61 -17.08
C GLU A 368 13.09 3.00 -15.74
N THR A 369 13.48 2.01 -14.94
CA THR A 369 14.09 2.24 -13.63
C THR A 369 15.61 2.17 -13.71
N ARG A 370 16.32 2.68 -12.69
CA ARG A 370 17.79 2.69 -12.68
C ARG A 370 18.45 1.30 -12.70
N CYS A 371 17.72 0.24 -12.36
CA CYS A 371 18.20 -1.13 -12.47
C CYS A 371 17.83 -1.82 -13.79
N GLY A 372 17.32 -1.05 -14.77
CA GLY A 372 16.94 -1.60 -16.08
C GLY A 372 15.68 -2.46 -16.01
N LEU A 373 14.73 -2.14 -15.11
CA LEU A 373 13.36 -2.64 -15.29
C LEU A 373 12.74 -1.87 -16.44
N ASP A 374 12.29 -2.61 -17.45
CA ASP A 374 11.71 -2.05 -18.67
C ASP A 374 10.50 -1.15 -18.37
N ALA A 375 10.32 -0.13 -19.19
CA ALA A 375 9.09 0.65 -19.18
C ALA A 375 7.91 -0.19 -19.70
N HIS A 376 6.74 0.00 -19.08
CA HIS A 376 5.49 -0.63 -19.49
C HIS A 376 4.48 0.40 -19.98
N ASN A 377 3.52 -0.05 -20.78
CA ASN A 377 2.50 0.82 -21.37
C ASN A 377 1.44 1.31 -20.38
N ALA A 378 1.39 0.76 -19.18
CA ALA A 378 0.48 1.20 -18.13
C ALA A 378 1.15 1.02 -16.77
N SER A 379 0.70 1.79 -15.78
CA SER A 379 1.25 1.72 -14.43
C SER A 379 0.28 1.10 -13.43
N GLY A 380 0.80 0.29 -12.52
CA GLY A 380 0.03 -0.33 -11.45
C GLY A 380 0.75 -1.55 -10.87
N ALA A 381 0.19 -2.12 -9.81
CA ALA A 381 0.71 -3.32 -9.17
C ALA A 381 -0.40 -4.36 -8.99
N THR A 382 -0.04 -5.63 -9.09
CA THR A 382 -0.92 -6.76 -8.81
C THR A 382 -0.26 -7.66 -7.77
N PHE A 383 -1.06 -8.29 -6.91
CA PHE A 383 -0.55 -9.19 -5.88
C PHE A 383 -1.56 -10.29 -5.60
N ILE A 384 -1.08 -11.41 -5.05
CA ILE A 384 -1.95 -12.50 -4.59
C ILE A 384 -1.89 -12.61 -3.08
N ASP A 385 -2.94 -13.18 -2.50
CA ASP A 385 -2.99 -13.41 -1.07
C ASP A 385 -2.49 -14.82 -0.69
N ASN A 386 -1.52 -14.85 0.21
CA ASN A 386 -0.82 -16.04 0.67
C ASN A 386 -0.66 -16.03 2.19
N LEU A 387 -0.56 -17.22 2.78
CA LEU A 387 -0.15 -17.41 4.17
C LEU A 387 1.35 -17.75 4.30
N PRO A 388 2.02 -17.34 5.40
CA PRO A 388 1.51 -16.54 6.51
C PRO A 388 1.50 -15.03 6.21
N ASP A 389 0.51 -14.31 6.74
CA ASP A 389 0.35 -12.86 6.49
C ASP A 389 1.51 -12.04 7.05
N GLN A 390 2.18 -12.53 8.10
CA GLN A 390 3.35 -11.90 8.71
C GLN A 390 4.48 -11.68 7.70
N ILE A 391 4.52 -12.47 6.62
CA ILE A 391 5.49 -12.34 5.53
C ILE A 391 4.84 -11.67 4.32
N TRP A 392 3.67 -12.15 3.91
CA TRP A 392 3.08 -11.76 2.63
C TRP A 392 2.26 -10.47 2.69
N LYS A 393 2.11 -9.83 3.86
CA LYS A 393 1.52 -8.49 3.97
C LYS A 393 2.35 -7.41 3.28
N TYR A 394 3.65 -7.64 3.08
CA TYR A 394 4.56 -6.68 2.46
C TYR A 394 4.58 -6.73 0.93
N VAL A 395 3.91 -7.71 0.30
CA VAL A 395 3.94 -7.84 -1.16
C VAL A 395 3.43 -6.58 -1.86
N PRO A 396 2.29 -5.97 -1.49
CA PRO A 396 1.80 -4.81 -2.24
C PRO A 396 2.72 -3.60 -2.15
N ILE A 397 3.38 -3.38 -1.01
CA ILE A 397 4.35 -2.29 -0.89
C ILE A 397 5.66 -2.58 -1.61
N HIS A 398 6.05 -3.84 -1.73
CA HIS A 398 7.17 -4.24 -2.59
C HIS A 398 6.87 -3.90 -4.05
N GLU A 399 5.70 -4.29 -4.56
CA GLU A 399 5.31 -3.99 -5.95
C GLU A 399 5.11 -2.49 -6.17
N LEU A 400 4.56 -1.77 -5.19
CA LEU A 400 4.53 -0.30 -5.25
C LEU A 400 5.94 0.30 -5.23
N GLY A 401 6.89 -0.31 -4.53
CA GLY A 401 8.30 0.07 -4.62
C GLY A 401 8.78 0.07 -6.06
N HIS A 402 8.52 -1.00 -6.82
CA HIS A 402 8.83 -1.06 -8.25
C HIS A 402 8.07 -0.01 -9.07
N TYR A 403 6.79 0.22 -8.77
CA TYR A 403 6.00 1.31 -9.37
C TYR A 403 6.65 2.68 -9.20
N PHE A 404 7.29 2.91 -8.04
CA PHE A 404 8.05 4.13 -7.72
C PHE A 404 9.54 4.04 -8.07
N GLY A 405 9.93 3.12 -8.96
CA GLY A 405 11.27 3.05 -9.52
C GLY A 405 12.32 2.36 -8.65
N LEU A 406 11.90 1.66 -7.59
CA LEU A 406 12.80 0.88 -6.77
C LEU A 406 13.18 -0.45 -7.42
N CYS A 407 14.36 -0.89 -7.04
CA CYS A 407 15.01 -2.09 -7.55
C CYS A 407 15.09 -3.13 -6.44
N HIS A 408 15.21 -4.39 -6.82
CA HIS A 408 15.48 -5.43 -5.84
C HIS A 408 16.80 -5.17 -5.10
N THR A 409 16.83 -5.48 -3.82
CA THR A 409 18.01 -5.36 -2.97
C THR A 409 18.34 -6.66 -2.25
N ASP A 410 19.54 -6.72 -1.69
CA ASP A 410 19.94 -7.80 -0.78
C ASP A 410 19.44 -7.52 0.64
N GLY A 411 19.29 -8.59 1.43
CA GLY A 411 18.89 -8.52 2.85
C GLY A 411 17.41 -8.81 3.06
N VAL A 412 17.07 -9.89 3.79
CA VAL A 412 15.67 -10.28 4.06
C VAL A 412 14.93 -9.31 4.98
N ASP A 413 15.65 -8.40 5.61
CA ASP A 413 15.18 -7.26 6.38
C ASP A 413 14.72 -6.08 5.50
N ARG A 414 14.84 -6.21 4.18
CA ARG A 414 14.49 -5.16 3.21
C ARG A 414 13.19 -5.46 2.50
N ILE A 415 12.34 -4.45 2.35
CA ILE A 415 11.07 -4.63 1.63
C ILE A 415 11.32 -5.03 0.17
N MET A 416 12.31 -4.43 -0.50
CA MET A 416 12.66 -4.76 -1.89
C MET A 416 13.48 -6.06 -2.04
N TYR A 417 13.54 -6.91 -1.01
CA TYR A 417 14.23 -8.18 -1.12
C TYR A 417 13.54 -9.15 -2.08
N SER A 418 14.33 -9.80 -2.94
CA SER A 418 13.85 -10.91 -3.77
C SER A 418 14.77 -12.12 -3.70
N PRO A 419 14.24 -13.32 -3.41
CA PRO A 419 15.02 -14.55 -3.41
C PRO A 419 15.30 -15.06 -4.84
N LYS A 420 14.67 -14.50 -5.88
CA LYS A 420 14.88 -14.96 -7.27
C LYS A 420 16.20 -14.47 -7.86
N THR A 421 16.65 -13.28 -7.46
CA THR A 421 17.92 -12.69 -7.90
C THR A 421 19.13 -13.27 -7.17
N ASN A 422 18.95 -13.89 -6.00
CA ASN A 422 20.05 -14.46 -5.21
C ASN A 422 19.91 -15.98 -5.02
N SER A 423 20.75 -16.73 -5.73
CA SER A 423 20.62 -18.17 -5.99
C SER A 423 20.88 -19.12 -4.82
N TRP A 424 21.47 -18.66 -3.71
CA TRP A 424 21.99 -19.60 -2.69
C TRP A 424 20.88 -20.26 -1.84
N TRP A 425 19.73 -19.63 -1.55
CA TRP A 425 18.92 -20.03 -0.38
C TRP A 425 17.44 -20.44 -0.63
N ARG A 426 17.12 -21.07 -1.76
CA ARG A 426 15.71 -21.34 -2.18
C ARG A 426 14.88 -22.26 -1.26
N GLY A 427 15.48 -23.08 -0.38
CA GLY A 427 14.75 -24.03 0.46
C GLY A 427 14.47 -23.58 1.91
N TRP A 428 15.29 -22.67 2.45
CA TRP A 428 15.26 -22.25 3.88
C TRP A 428 14.91 -20.77 4.08
N ALA A 429 14.55 -20.07 3.01
CA ALA A 429 14.25 -18.64 3.06
C ALA A 429 13.10 -18.31 4.01
N ILE A 430 12.04 -19.12 4.09
CA ILE A 430 10.85 -18.79 4.90
C ILE A 430 11.13 -18.90 6.41
N PRO A 431 11.64 -20.03 6.95
CA PRO A 431 11.99 -20.11 8.37
C PRO A 431 13.03 -19.08 8.79
N ARG A 432 14.00 -18.77 7.91
CA ARG A 432 15.03 -17.77 8.19
C ARG A 432 14.53 -16.34 8.03
N THR A 433 13.62 -16.06 7.11
CA THR A 433 12.94 -14.75 7.01
C THR A 433 12.09 -14.55 8.25
N LEU A 434 11.37 -15.58 8.70
CA LEU A 434 10.67 -15.53 9.99
C LEU A 434 11.66 -15.29 11.13
N LEU A 435 12.81 -15.98 11.18
CA LEU A 435 13.84 -15.79 12.19
C LEU A 435 14.52 -14.42 12.12
N ASN A 436 14.75 -13.86 10.93
CA ASN A 436 15.37 -12.55 10.75
C ASN A 436 14.37 -11.43 11.00
N VAL A 437 13.12 -11.57 10.56
CA VAL A 437 12.04 -10.65 10.97
C VAL A 437 11.88 -10.69 12.50
N TYR A 438 12.06 -11.86 13.09
CA TYR A 438 12.07 -12.08 14.54
C TYR A 438 13.29 -11.45 15.23
N LEU A 439 14.51 -11.54 14.68
CA LEU A 439 15.72 -10.99 15.32
C LEU A 439 15.97 -9.50 15.01
N GLN A 440 15.64 -9.05 13.81
CA GLN A 440 16.01 -7.74 13.25
C GLN A 440 14.80 -6.78 13.15
N GLY A 441 13.57 -7.29 13.24
CA GLY A 441 12.33 -6.52 13.18
C GLY A 441 11.60 -6.64 11.85
N GLU A 442 10.54 -5.87 11.69
CA GLU A 442 9.79 -5.84 10.43
C GLU A 442 10.65 -5.29 9.27
N PRO A 443 10.48 -5.78 8.03
CA PRO A 443 11.20 -5.25 6.89
C PRO A 443 10.99 -3.74 6.70
N THR A 444 12.03 -3.04 6.31
CA THR A 444 12.01 -1.57 6.11
C THR A 444 12.63 -1.16 4.78
N PHE A 445 12.35 0.08 4.39
CA PHE A 445 13.12 0.79 3.39
C PHE A 445 14.28 1.54 4.04
N THR A 446 15.35 1.68 3.29
CA THR A 446 16.50 2.50 3.66
C THR A 446 16.42 3.90 3.09
N TYR A 447 17.21 4.78 3.68
CA TYR A 447 17.43 6.11 3.14
C TYR A 447 17.85 6.11 1.65
N GLY A 448 18.65 5.13 1.22
CA GLY A 448 19.07 5.00 -0.18
C GLY A 448 17.90 4.71 -1.12
N GLU A 449 16.98 3.82 -0.72
CA GLU A 449 15.75 3.56 -1.47
C GLU A 449 14.85 4.78 -1.49
N ALA A 450 14.64 5.44 -0.34
CA ALA A 450 13.85 6.67 -0.30
C ALA A 450 14.38 7.75 -1.27
N LYS A 451 15.70 7.93 -1.36
CA LYS A 451 16.29 8.82 -2.37
C LYS A 451 15.97 8.37 -3.80
N ALA A 452 16.10 7.08 -4.11
CA ALA A 452 15.83 6.55 -5.44
C ALA A 452 14.37 6.73 -5.84
N THR A 453 13.43 6.51 -4.90
CA THR A 453 12.01 6.83 -5.08
C THR A 453 11.81 8.29 -5.45
N TRP A 454 12.41 9.24 -4.71
CA TRP A 454 12.25 10.66 -5.01
C TRP A 454 12.95 11.10 -6.29
N ASP A 455 14.06 10.48 -6.66
CA ASP A 455 14.69 10.68 -7.96
C ASP A 455 13.73 10.30 -9.09
N TYR A 456 13.07 9.14 -8.97
CA TYR A 456 12.09 8.66 -9.95
C TYR A 456 10.84 9.55 -9.99
N VAL A 457 10.27 9.88 -8.82
CA VAL A 457 9.11 10.77 -8.69
C VAL A 457 9.39 12.13 -9.31
N VAL A 458 10.48 12.80 -8.92
CA VAL A 458 10.82 14.12 -9.45
C VAL A 458 11.12 14.04 -10.94
N ALA A 459 11.74 12.96 -11.45
CA ALA A 459 12.01 12.81 -12.87
C ALA A 459 10.74 12.65 -13.72
N HIS A 460 9.80 11.80 -13.27
CA HIS A 460 8.76 11.25 -14.14
C HIS A 460 7.33 11.69 -13.81
N PHE A 461 7.04 12.10 -12.58
CA PHE A 461 5.67 12.50 -12.22
C PHE A 461 5.36 13.88 -12.77
N ALA A 462 4.10 14.06 -13.17
CA ALA A 462 3.59 15.37 -13.53
C ALA A 462 3.67 16.31 -12.30
N PRO A 463 4.02 17.60 -12.47
CA PRO A 463 4.05 18.57 -11.36
C PRO A 463 2.74 18.63 -10.58
N GLU A 464 1.63 18.38 -11.25
CA GLU A 464 0.29 18.35 -10.67
C GLU A 464 0.13 17.20 -9.66
N CYS A 465 0.78 16.05 -9.88
CA CYS A 465 0.83 14.98 -8.87
C CYS A 465 1.52 15.44 -7.59
N LEU A 466 2.47 16.37 -7.70
CA LEU A 466 3.21 16.95 -6.58
C LEU A 466 2.47 18.12 -5.92
N GLY A 467 1.25 18.43 -6.38
CA GLY A 467 0.40 19.50 -5.85
C GLY A 467 0.53 20.85 -6.55
N ALA A 468 1.25 20.94 -7.68
CA ALA A 468 1.23 22.15 -8.49
C ALA A 468 -0.16 22.36 -9.11
N LYS A 469 -0.67 23.60 -9.06
CA LYS A 469 -1.90 23.94 -9.78
C LYS A 469 -1.60 24.04 -11.28
N PRO A 470 -2.52 23.60 -12.16
CA PRO A 470 -2.35 23.80 -13.59
C PRO A 470 -2.22 25.30 -13.89
N ILE A 471 -1.29 25.66 -14.77
CA ILE A 471 -1.17 27.04 -15.24
C ILE A 471 -2.38 27.29 -16.14
N VAL A 472 -3.43 27.90 -15.58
CA VAL A 472 -4.51 28.45 -16.38
C VAL A 472 -3.95 29.66 -17.10
N ILE A 473 -3.50 29.47 -18.35
CA ILE A 473 -3.28 30.59 -19.25
C ILE A 473 -4.68 31.12 -19.52
N GLU A 474 -5.10 32.17 -18.82
CA GLU A 474 -6.29 32.91 -19.19
C GLU A 474 -6.15 33.23 -20.67
N ALA A 475 -6.98 32.60 -21.50
CA ALA A 475 -7.02 32.89 -22.92
C ALA A 475 -7.33 34.38 -23.01
N ARG A 476 -6.30 35.16 -23.37
CA ARG A 476 -6.41 36.60 -23.54
C ARG A 476 -7.64 36.79 -24.43
N PRO A 477 -8.70 37.47 -23.97
CA PRO A 477 -9.92 37.59 -24.75
C PRO A 477 -9.53 38.08 -26.13
N ALA A 478 -9.91 37.31 -27.16
CA ALA A 478 -9.60 37.64 -28.54
C ALA A 478 -9.93 39.12 -28.73
N ALA A 479 -8.91 39.92 -29.08
CA ALA A 479 -9.09 41.35 -29.27
C ALA A 479 -10.29 41.53 -30.20
N ALA A 480 -11.34 42.19 -29.68
CA ALA A 480 -12.55 42.44 -30.43
C ALA A 480 -12.13 43.03 -31.78
N SER A 481 -12.45 42.32 -32.87
CA SER A 481 -12.16 42.82 -34.21
C SER A 481 -12.89 44.16 -34.37
N PRO A 482 -12.21 45.24 -34.77
CA PRO A 482 -12.88 46.48 -35.10
C PRO A 482 -13.60 46.30 -36.43
N GLY A 483 -14.89 45.99 -36.38
CA GLY A 483 -15.78 45.92 -37.54
C GLY A 483 -17.21 45.72 -37.05
N ALA A 484 -18.23 46.44 -37.50
CA ALA A 484 -18.32 47.48 -38.50
C ALA A 484 -19.45 48.42 -38.04
N ALA A 485 -19.12 49.70 -37.84
CA ALA A 485 -20.12 50.74 -37.98
C ALA A 485 -20.21 51.08 -39.48
N ASP A 486 -21.44 51.34 -39.92
CA ASP A 486 -21.84 51.80 -41.25
C ASP A 486 -22.04 50.73 -42.32
N ALA A 487 -23.30 50.27 -42.45
CA ALA A 487 -24.09 50.53 -43.66
C ALA A 487 -25.58 50.11 -43.50
N VAL A 488 -26.48 51.01 -43.96
CA VAL A 488 -27.89 50.81 -44.38
C VAL A 488 -28.93 50.78 -43.23
N ALA A 489 -30.01 51.57 -43.19
CA ALA A 489 -30.64 52.58 -44.07
C ALA A 489 -31.38 53.63 -43.21
#